data_AF-A0A1K2FZN3-F1
#
_entry.id   AF-A0A1K2FZN3-F1
#
_cell.length_a   1.000
_cell.length_b   1.000
_cell.length_c   1.000
_cell.angle_alpha   90.00
_cell.angle_beta   90.00
_cell.angle_gamma   90.00
#
_symmetry.space_group_name_H-M   'P 1'
#
loop_
_entity.id
_entity.type
_entity.pdbx_description
1 polymer ?
#
loop_
_entity_poly.entity_id
_entity_poly.type
_entity_poly.pdbx_seq_one_letter_code
_entity_poly.pdbx_strand_id
1 'polypeptide(L)'
;MRSIRPSSTDRQGRGRRTRRASSSLAAVALASALALTATACGGDDQADGNPSASAAAAGSGDGKVRIPDDLRQKLKEHGIDVDKWKNGAWKDWNRKDWLREANDFINPIIKGLWDPNRMRHAGDPDKGVDDNDISGDQGVTDPTPAPVRARQVAAPYHVNAATSGKVFFDSPEGHMVCSGTVVEDPAHPGKSNLVWTAGHCVHAGRSGGWYRNLAFVPSYNNAAKSVDQLQNAARSDIAPYGVWWADAAQTSQQWIDQGGETGGNGAPYDFAVIHVTPEQGSGGKSLEETVGGALPVDFDAPAVPKVRTMTASGYPAAPPYDGQLLYRCEDRPGRLSIDRSAPTMYRIGCSMTGGASGGGWVETGADGKPKLVSNTSIGPVTAGWLAGPRLGDVAKGVYQSVSEKFAGR
;
A
#
# COMPACT_ATOMS: atom_id res chain seq x y z
N MET A 1 29.94 12.84 -68.07
CA MET A 1 30.10 14.19 -68.69
C MET A 1 28.83 15.00 -68.44
N ARG A 2 29.03 16.28 -68.10
CA ARG A 2 28.07 17.42 -68.03
C ARG A 2 27.04 17.48 -66.89
N SER A 3 27.45 18.28 -65.91
CA SER A 3 26.70 19.20 -65.03
C SER A 3 25.75 20.13 -65.80
N ILE A 4 24.67 20.61 -65.15
CA ILE A 4 24.20 22.03 -65.11
C ILE A 4 23.25 22.22 -63.89
N ARG A 5 23.63 23.13 -63.00
CA ARG A 5 22.82 23.93 -62.04
C ARG A 5 22.67 25.36 -62.65
N PRO A 6 22.02 26.38 -62.04
CA PRO A 6 20.91 26.46 -61.07
C PRO A 6 19.86 27.54 -61.48
N SER A 7 18.88 27.86 -60.61
CA SER A 7 18.30 29.22 -60.51
C SER A 7 17.73 29.48 -59.11
N SER A 8 18.20 30.57 -58.52
CA SER A 8 17.89 31.16 -57.22
C SER A 8 16.76 32.19 -57.33
N THR A 9 15.93 32.30 -56.30
CA THR A 9 15.26 33.58 -55.95
C THR A 9 15.15 33.69 -54.43
N ASP A 10 15.93 34.61 -53.89
CA ASP A 10 15.77 35.21 -52.57
C ASP A 10 14.51 36.08 -52.50
N ARG A 11 13.84 36.08 -51.34
CA ARG A 11 13.15 37.27 -50.87
C ARG A 11 13.18 37.36 -49.35
N GLN A 12 13.95 38.34 -48.87
CA GLN A 12 13.97 38.83 -47.50
C GLN A 12 12.60 39.40 -47.08
N GLY A 13 12.21 39.12 -45.83
CA GLY A 13 11.15 39.82 -45.10
C GLY A 13 11.49 39.89 -43.62
N ARG A 14 11.86 41.09 -43.15
CA ARG A 14 12.25 41.41 -41.77
C ARG A 14 11.09 41.30 -40.77
N GLY A 15 11.38 40.71 -39.60
CA GLY A 15 11.19 41.37 -38.30
C GLY A 15 9.87 41.16 -37.55
N ARG A 16 9.93 40.49 -36.40
CA ARG A 16 9.60 41.08 -35.08
C ARG A 16 9.96 40.13 -33.94
N ARG A 17 10.85 40.60 -33.06
CA ARG A 17 11.13 40.01 -31.74
C ARG A 17 9.92 40.25 -30.83
N THR A 18 9.44 39.21 -30.15
CA THR A 18 8.64 39.34 -28.92
C THR A 18 9.30 38.54 -27.80
N ARG A 19 9.57 39.25 -26.71
CA ARG A 19 10.20 38.78 -25.48
C ARG A 19 9.23 37.83 -24.77
N ARG A 20 9.66 36.61 -24.43
CA ARG A 20 9.00 35.80 -23.39
C ARG A 20 9.69 36.10 -22.07
N ALA A 21 8.94 36.68 -21.14
CA ALA A 21 9.31 36.81 -19.75
C ALA A 21 9.30 35.42 -19.11
N SER A 22 10.43 35.05 -18.52
CA SER A 22 10.60 33.90 -17.65
C SER A 22 10.21 34.31 -16.22
N SER A 23 9.12 33.74 -15.71
CA SER A 23 8.71 33.88 -14.32
C SER A 23 9.28 32.70 -13.52
N SER A 24 10.37 32.94 -12.80
CA SER A 24 10.89 32.01 -11.79
C SER A 24 10.07 32.18 -10.51
N LEU A 25 9.35 31.14 -10.09
CA LEU A 25 8.77 31.08 -8.75
C LEU A 25 9.68 30.22 -7.88
N ALA A 26 10.40 30.88 -6.97
CA ALA A 26 11.12 30.24 -5.89
C ALA A 26 10.10 29.79 -4.82
N ALA A 27 10.02 28.49 -4.54
CA ALA A 27 9.28 27.97 -3.41
C ALA A 27 10.23 27.87 -2.21
N VAL A 28 9.94 28.65 -1.17
CA VAL A 28 10.58 28.52 0.14
C VAL A 28 9.77 27.50 0.95
N ALA A 29 10.36 26.35 1.26
CA ALA A 29 9.77 25.34 2.13
C ALA A 29 10.43 25.42 3.52
N LEU A 30 9.63 25.67 4.54
CA LEU A 30 10.03 25.62 5.95
C LEU A 30 9.36 24.39 6.59
N ALA A 31 10.17 23.39 6.93
CA ALA A 31 9.76 22.18 7.64
C ALA A 31 10.09 22.31 9.13
N SER A 32 9.11 22.01 9.99
CA SER A 32 9.32 21.92 11.44
C SER A 32 8.68 20.63 11.96
N ALA A 33 9.52 19.63 12.23
CA ALA A 33 9.15 18.44 12.98
C ALA A 33 9.40 18.68 14.47
N LEU A 34 8.40 18.43 15.31
CA LEU A 34 8.61 18.24 16.75
C LEU A 34 7.61 17.23 17.29
N ALA A 35 8.15 16.11 17.76
CA ALA A 35 7.49 15.17 18.66
C ALA A 35 7.90 15.55 20.09
N LEU A 36 6.96 15.55 21.04
CA LEU A 36 7.32 15.53 22.45
C LEU A 36 6.44 14.60 23.28
N THR A 37 7.16 13.89 24.13
CA THR A 37 6.84 12.89 25.15
C THR A 37 6.13 13.47 26.36
N ALA A 38 5.36 12.66 27.09
CA ALA A 38 5.09 12.92 28.50
C ALA A 38 4.91 11.63 29.33
N THR A 39 5.77 11.49 30.33
CA THR A 39 5.62 10.67 31.54
C THR A 39 4.65 11.36 32.51
N ALA A 40 3.85 10.57 33.23
CA ALA A 40 2.86 11.04 34.19
C ALA A 40 3.41 11.09 35.62
N CYS A 41 3.10 12.17 36.35
CA CYS A 41 2.48 12.17 37.70
C CYS A 41 2.38 13.62 38.22
N GLY A 42 1.25 13.93 38.86
CA GLY A 42 0.87 15.29 39.28
C GLY A 42 1.15 15.64 40.73
N GLY A 43 0.79 16.88 41.10
CA GLY A 43 0.77 17.44 42.45
C GLY A 43 0.89 18.96 42.44
N ASP A 44 -0.12 19.64 43.02
CA ASP A 44 -0.31 21.10 43.12
C ASP A 44 0.71 21.80 44.04
N ASP A 45 0.99 23.10 43.78
CA ASP A 45 0.84 24.21 44.74
C ASP A 45 1.33 25.57 44.19
N GLN A 46 0.65 26.64 44.61
CA GLN A 46 0.81 28.06 44.23
C GLN A 46 2.06 28.74 44.84
N ALA A 47 2.71 29.66 44.09
CA ALA A 47 3.11 31.00 44.55
C ALA A 47 3.81 31.84 43.45
N ASP A 48 3.61 33.15 43.54
CA ASP A 48 3.95 34.25 42.62
C ASP A 48 5.44 34.53 42.37
N GLY A 49 5.74 35.11 41.19
CA GLY A 49 6.98 35.87 40.94
C GLY A 49 7.35 36.00 39.45
N ASN A 50 6.95 37.11 38.81
CA ASN A 50 7.45 37.54 37.49
C ASN A 50 8.47 38.70 37.69
N PRO A 51 9.32 39.12 36.72
CA PRO A 51 9.52 38.60 35.36
C PRO A 51 10.98 38.51 34.87
N SER A 52 11.28 37.69 33.84
CA SER A 52 12.11 38.13 32.71
C SER A 52 12.03 37.18 31.49
N ALA A 53 11.96 37.82 30.31
CA ALA A 53 12.37 37.35 28.99
C ALA A 53 11.67 36.13 28.35
N SER A 54 10.60 36.45 27.61
CA SER A 54 10.36 36.03 26.22
C SER A 54 10.44 34.54 25.85
N ALA A 55 9.30 33.85 25.96
CA ALA A 55 8.83 32.92 24.94
C ALA A 55 7.29 32.94 24.94
N ALA A 56 6.71 33.70 24.02
CA ALA A 56 5.27 33.86 23.93
C ALA A 56 4.60 32.58 23.38
N ALA A 57 3.63 32.11 24.16
CA ALA A 57 2.41 31.41 23.76
C ALA A 57 2.52 30.01 23.14
N ALA A 58 2.72 29.01 24.00
CA ALA A 58 2.06 27.71 23.81
C ALA A 58 0.56 27.89 24.11
N GLY A 59 -0.25 27.93 23.05
CA GLY A 59 -1.71 27.99 23.15
C GLY A 59 -2.29 26.65 23.61
N SER A 60 -3.03 26.74 24.70
CA SER A 60 -4.09 25.85 25.21
C SER A 60 -4.78 24.95 24.19
N GLY A 61 -5.03 23.70 24.63
CA GLY A 61 -6.32 23.01 24.53
C GLY A 61 -6.98 22.89 23.15
N ASP A 62 -6.87 21.71 22.55
CA ASP A 62 -7.99 20.88 22.11
C ASP A 62 -7.47 19.77 21.20
N GLY A 63 -8.05 18.57 21.29
CA GLY A 63 -7.73 17.39 20.47
C GLY A 63 -8.00 17.56 18.97
N LYS A 64 -7.31 18.51 18.33
CA LYS A 64 -7.48 18.88 16.93
C LYS A 64 -6.65 17.94 16.05
N VAL A 65 -7.32 17.21 15.15
CA VAL A 65 -6.66 16.55 14.01
C VAL A 65 -5.95 17.61 13.19
N ARG A 66 -4.64 17.41 13.01
CA ARG A 66 -3.83 18.17 12.09
C ARG A 66 -3.90 17.51 10.73
N ILE A 67 -4.29 18.29 9.74
CA ILE A 67 -4.36 17.89 8.34
C ILE A 67 -3.41 18.81 7.59
N PRO A 68 -2.49 18.28 6.77
CA PRO A 68 -1.76 19.07 5.79
C PRO A 68 -2.73 19.94 4.94
N ASP A 69 -2.32 21.15 4.56
CA ASP A 69 -3.22 22.09 3.86
C ASP A 69 -3.63 21.60 2.46
N ASP A 70 -2.76 20.83 1.80
CA ASP A 70 -3.05 20.10 0.56
C ASP A 70 -4.16 19.06 0.75
N LEU A 71 -4.10 18.30 1.85
CA LEU A 71 -5.15 17.35 2.20
C LEU A 71 -6.44 18.08 2.63
N ARG A 72 -6.38 19.21 3.37
CA ARG A 72 -7.58 20.03 3.68
C ARG A 72 -8.25 20.57 2.44
N GLN A 73 -7.47 21.01 1.45
CA GLN A 73 -8.00 21.55 0.21
C GLN A 73 -8.70 20.46 -0.60
N LYS A 74 -8.08 19.28 -0.75
CA LYS A 74 -8.74 18.11 -1.35
C LYS A 74 -10.00 17.69 -0.59
N LEU A 75 -9.92 17.62 0.74
CA LEU A 75 -11.08 17.33 1.58
C LEU A 75 -12.22 18.32 1.32
N LYS A 76 -11.94 19.62 1.21
CA LYS A 76 -12.95 20.64 0.85
C LYS A 76 -13.48 20.50 -0.56
N GLU A 77 -12.61 20.26 -1.55
CA GLU A 77 -12.97 20.07 -2.96
C GLU A 77 -13.93 18.88 -3.15
N HIS A 78 -13.74 17.83 -2.35
CA HIS A 78 -14.59 16.65 -2.32
C HIS A 78 -15.70 16.70 -1.24
N GLY A 79 -15.91 17.85 -0.59
CA GLY A 79 -17.00 18.04 0.38
C GLY A 79 -16.85 17.27 1.70
N ILE A 80 -15.66 16.75 2.01
CA ILE A 80 -15.38 15.98 3.21
C ILE A 80 -15.04 16.90 4.38
N ASP A 81 -15.96 16.99 5.33
CA ASP A 81 -15.75 17.62 6.63
C ASP A 81 -15.02 16.66 7.57
N VAL A 82 -13.88 17.08 8.08
CA VAL A 82 -12.96 16.23 8.85
C VAL A 82 -13.49 15.97 10.24
N ASP A 83 -14.15 16.96 10.85
CA ASP A 83 -14.72 16.78 12.17
C ASP A 83 -15.90 15.81 12.09
N LYS A 84 -16.72 15.90 11.04
CA LYS A 84 -17.73 14.88 10.75
C LYS A 84 -17.10 13.52 10.42
N TRP A 85 -15.99 13.51 9.67
CA TRP A 85 -15.26 12.29 9.32
C TRP A 85 -14.78 11.56 10.57
N LYS A 86 -14.05 12.25 11.48
CA LYS A 86 -13.66 11.68 12.78
C LYS A 86 -14.86 11.08 13.53
N ASN A 87 -16.00 11.74 13.46
CA ASN A 87 -17.24 11.36 14.14
C ASN A 87 -18.06 10.31 13.36
N GLY A 88 -17.47 9.65 12.36
CA GLY A 88 -18.04 8.49 11.70
C GLY A 88 -18.66 8.74 10.33
N ALA A 89 -18.54 9.94 9.73
CA ALA A 89 -19.03 10.17 8.36
C ALA A 89 -18.35 9.27 7.31
N TRP A 90 -17.16 8.73 7.62
CA TRP A 90 -16.48 7.72 6.80
C TRP A 90 -17.22 6.38 6.69
N LYS A 91 -18.32 6.18 7.41
CA LYS A 91 -19.18 4.99 7.29
C LYS A 91 -20.21 5.13 6.16
N ASP A 92 -20.38 6.32 5.60
CA ASP A 92 -21.34 6.55 4.51
C ASP A 92 -20.71 6.18 3.14
N TRP A 93 -21.12 5.03 2.61
CA TRP A 93 -20.64 4.50 1.34
C TRP A 93 -21.56 4.82 0.15
N ASN A 94 -22.30 5.94 0.20
CA ASN A 94 -23.10 6.38 -0.92
C ASN A 94 -22.27 6.45 -2.21
N ARG A 95 -22.68 5.68 -3.23
CA ARG A 95 -21.96 5.53 -4.50
C ARG A 95 -21.72 6.86 -5.24
N LYS A 96 -22.56 7.88 -5.01
CA LYS A 96 -22.39 9.21 -5.63
C LYS A 96 -21.24 10.01 -5.03
N ASP A 97 -20.94 9.77 -3.76
CA ASP A 97 -19.94 10.51 -2.97
C ASP A 97 -18.68 9.66 -2.71
N TRP A 98 -18.72 8.37 -3.08
CA TRP A 98 -17.58 7.48 -2.97
C TRP A 98 -16.56 7.80 -4.05
N LEU A 99 -15.43 8.38 -3.64
CA LEU A 99 -14.30 8.74 -4.52
C LEU A 99 -13.74 7.52 -5.24
N ARG A 100 -13.69 7.60 -6.57
CA ARG A 100 -13.31 6.48 -7.47
C ARG A 100 -12.08 6.77 -8.32
N GLU A 101 -11.87 8.03 -8.68
CA GLU A 101 -10.81 8.39 -9.61
C GLU A 101 -9.43 8.26 -8.96
N ALA A 102 -8.42 7.94 -9.76
CA ALA A 102 -7.09 7.60 -9.26
C ALA A 102 -6.44 8.73 -8.41
N ASN A 103 -6.83 9.98 -8.65
CA ASN A 103 -6.25 11.16 -8.00
C ASN A 103 -6.97 11.57 -6.69
N ASP A 104 -8.08 10.91 -6.37
CA ASP A 104 -9.04 11.34 -5.35
C ASP A 104 -8.91 10.54 -4.04
N PHE A 105 -7.84 9.75 -3.87
CA PHE A 105 -7.63 9.03 -2.62
C PHE A 105 -7.51 10.01 -1.44
N ILE A 106 -8.37 9.81 -0.43
CA ILE A 106 -8.43 10.62 0.79
C ILE A 106 -8.50 9.69 1.99
N ASN A 107 -7.55 9.85 2.91
CA ASN A 107 -7.44 9.01 4.10
C ASN A 107 -6.95 9.79 5.33
N PRO A 108 -7.85 10.49 6.05
CA PRO A 108 -7.50 11.24 7.24
C PRO A 108 -7.07 10.31 8.38
N ILE A 109 -6.02 10.69 9.11
CA ILE A 109 -5.55 9.95 10.29
C ILE A 109 -6.55 10.14 11.44
N ILE A 110 -7.14 9.04 11.91
CA ILE A 110 -7.97 9.00 13.12
C ILE A 110 -7.16 8.29 14.20
N LYS A 111 -6.52 9.08 15.07
CA LYS A 111 -5.63 8.55 16.13
C LYS A 111 -6.35 7.50 16.97
N GLY A 112 -5.75 6.32 17.06
CA GLY A 112 -6.27 5.24 17.89
C GLY A 112 -7.45 4.47 17.28
N LEU A 113 -7.84 4.77 16.03
CA LEU A 113 -8.88 4.00 15.34
C LEU A 113 -8.47 2.52 15.23
N TRP A 114 -7.23 2.26 14.79
CA TRP A 114 -6.66 0.90 14.74
C TRP A 114 -6.07 0.52 16.10
N ASP A 115 -6.97 0.26 17.05
CA ASP A 115 -6.66 -0.34 18.35
C ASP A 115 -6.52 -1.88 18.25
N PRO A 116 -5.92 -2.55 19.26
CA PRO A 116 -5.80 -4.00 19.33
C PRO A 116 -7.09 -4.78 19.03
N ASN A 117 -8.22 -4.31 19.55
CA ASN A 117 -9.48 -5.01 19.40
C ASN A 117 -9.99 -4.95 17.96
N ARG A 118 -9.95 -3.77 17.35
CA ARG A 118 -10.34 -3.58 15.95
C ARG A 118 -9.45 -4.37 15.01
N MET A 119 -8.13 -4.38 15.23
CA MET A 119 -7.19 -5.14 14.39
C MET A 119 -7.42 -6.66 14.45
N ARG A 120 -7.72 -7.22 15.63
CA ARG A 120 -7.97 -8.66 15.77
C ARG A 120 -9.25 -9.13 15.07
N HIS A 121 -10.27 -8.29 15.01
CA HIS A 121 -11.59 -8.64 14.48
C HIS A 121 -11.80 -8.24 13.02
N ALA A 122 -10.79 -7.67 12.36
CA ALA A 122 -10.89 -7.34 10.95
C ALA A 122 -10.84 -8.63 10.11
N GLY A 123 -11.81 -8.79 9.20
CA GLY A 123 -12.01 -9.97 8.35
C GLY A 123 -11.27 -9.86 7.02
N ASP A 124 -11.33 -10.89 6.18
CA ASP A 124 -10.76 -10.82 4.83
C ASP A 124 -11.73 -10.19 3.82
N PRO A 125 -11.23 -9.47 2.80
CA PRO A 125 -12.04 -9.11 1.64
C PRO A 125 -12.33 -10.39 0.87
N ASP A 126 -13.60 -10.80 0.84
CA ASP A 126 -14.08 -12.02 0.19
C ASP A 126 -13.75 -12.00 -1.32
N LYS A 127 -12.55 -12.51 -1.64
CA LYS A 127 -11.92 -12.49 -2.98
C LYS A 127 -11.75 -13.90 -3.53
N GLY A 128 -12.54 -14.84 -3.01
CA GLY A 128 -12.57 -16.20 -3.52
C GLY A 128 -12.97 -16.21 -4.99
N VAL A 129 -12.30 -17.04 -5.78
CA VAL A 129 -12.73 -17.37 -7.15
C VAL A 129 -13.27 -18.80 -7.16
N ASP A 130 -14.46 -18.99 -7.74
CA ASP A 130 -14.98 -20.32 -8.02
C ASP A 130 -14.24 -20.92 -9.22
N ASP A 131 -14.13 -22.25 -9.31
CA ASP A 131 -13.52 -22.90 -10.47
C ASP A 131 -14.25 -22.54 -11.77
N ASN A 132 -15.56 -22.26 -11.71
CA ASN A 132 -16.34 -21.79 -12.85
C ASN A 132 -15.99 -20.35 -13.25
N ASP A 133 -15.53 -19.51 -12.33
CA ASP A 133 -15.13 -18.11 -12.62
C ASP A 133 -13.86 -18.04 -13.47
N ILE A 134 -13.07 -19.12 -13.49
CA ILE A 134 -11.86 -19.26 -14.30
C ILE A 134 -11.98 -20.37 -15.36
N SER A 135 -13.15 -20.98 -15.53
CA SER A 135 -13.38 -22.08 -16.48
C SER A 135 -13.27 -21.68 -17.97
N GLY A 136 -13.13 -20.38 -18.24
CA GLY A 136 -12.92 -19.80 -19.56
C GLY A 136 -11.55 -19.14 -19.74
N ASP A 137 -10.57 -19.47 -18.90
CA ASP A 137 -9.21 -18.93 -18.90
C ASP A 137 -8.58 -18.97 -20.31
N GLN A 138 -8.59 -17.81 -20.96
CA GLN A 138 -8.10 -17.70 -22.32
C GLN A 138 -6.58 -17.55 -22.28
N GLY A 139 -5.85 -18.51 -22.87
CA GLY A 139 -4.41 -18.41 -23.07
C GLY A 139 -3.66 -19.67 -22.66
N VAL A 140 -2.48 -19.50 -22.06
CA VAL A 140 -1.67 -20.63 -21.58
C VAL A 140 -1.76 -20.72 -20.06
N THR A 141 -2.69 -21.53 -19.58
CA THR A 141 -2.78 -21.95 -18.18
C THR A 141 -2.19 -23.34 -18.02
N ASP A 142 -1.32 -23.51 -17.02
CA ASP A 142 -0.79 -24.82 -16.66
C ASP A 142 -1.84 -25.59 -15.82
N PRO A 143 -1.64 -26.88 -15.49
CA PRO A 143 -2.52 -27.57 -14.52
C PRO A 143 -2.53 -26.91 -13.14
N THR A 144 -3.63 -27.03 -12.40
CA THR A 144 -3.72 -26.54 -11.01
C THR A 144 -2.66 -27.23 -10.15
N PRO A 145 -1.81 -26.47 -9.43
CA PRO A 145 -0.77 -27.06 -8.60
C PRO A 145 -1.36 -27.84 -7.42
N ALA A 146 -0.59 -28.79 -6.90
CA ALA A 146 -0.97 -29.48 -5.68
C ALA A 146 -0.96 -28.50 -4.48
N PRO A 147 -1.92 -28.58 -3.54
CA PRO A 147 -1.92 -27.71 -2.37
C PRO A 147 -0.65 -27.80 -1.53
N VAL A 148 -0.03 -26.65 -1.26
CA VAL A 148 1.11 -26.54 -0.32
C VAL A 148 0.61 -25.97 1.00
N ARG A 149 0.84 -26.68 2.10
CA ARG A 149 0.49 -26.19 3.42
C ARG A 149 1.35 -24.99 3.79
N ALA A 150 0.71 -23.86 4.06
CA ALA A 150 1.37 -22.65 4.53
C ALA A 150 2.06 -22.91 5.88
N ARG A 151 3.32 -22.46 5.99
CA ARG A 151 4.16 -22.59 7.18
C ARG A 151 4.18 -21.25 7.92
N GLN A 152 3.98 -21.30 9.23
CA GLN A 152 4.14 -20.11 10.06
C GLN A 152 5.59 -19.61 9.95
N VAL A 153 5.76 -18.29 9.77
CA VAL A 153 7.09 -17.66 9.83
C VAL A 153 7.57 -17.68 11.28
N ALA A 154 8.88 -17.86 11.50
CA ALA A 154 9.44 -17.85 12.83
C ALA A 154 9.39 -16.45 13.45
N ALA A 155 8.96 -16.35 14.70
CA ALA A 155 9.11 -15.12 15.48
C ALA A 155 10.58 -14.94 15.93
N PRO A 156 11.04 -13.68 16.12
CA PRO A 156 10.26 -12.48 15.94
C PRO A 156 10.26 -12.00 14.47
N TYR A 157 9.12 -11.50 13.98
CA TYR A 157 8.93 -11.17 12.55
C TYR A 157 9.84 -10.06 12.04
N HIS A 158 10.22 -9.10 12.88
CA HIS A 158 11.19 -8.07 12.50
C HIS A 158 12.59 -8.61 12.15
N VAL A 159 12.90 -9.85 12.56
CA VAL A 159 14.15 -10.52 12.18
C VAL A 159 13.95 -11.39 10.94
N ASN A 160 12.85 -12.14 10.89
CA ASN A 160 12.66 -13.18 9.87
C ASN A 160 11.82 -12.76 8.66
N ALA A 161 11.14 -11.61 8.73
CA ALA A 161 10.25 -11.08 7.70
C ALA A 161 10.02 -9.56 7.87
N ALA A 162 11.09 -8.81 8.10
CA ALA A 162 11.05 -7.38 8.44
C ALA A 162 10.21 -6.52 7.47
N THR A 163 10.25 -6.85 6.18
CA THR A 163 9.52 -6.14 5.13
C THR A 163 8.05 -6.53 5.04
N SER A 164 7.59 -7.56 5.74
CA SER A 164 6.19 -7.99 5.74
C SER A 164 5.38 -7.27 6.82
N GLY A 165 4.14 -6.96 6.50
CA GLY A 165 3.18 -6.41 7.47
C GLY A 165 1.74 -6.65 7.05
N LYS A 166 0.84 -6.26 7.96
CA LYS A 166 -0.60 -6.41 7.80
C LYS A 166 -1.21 -5.07 7.39
N VAL A 167 -2.10 -5.10 6.41
CA VAL A 167 -2.85 -3.93 5.93
C VAL A 167 -4.25 -4.00 6.53
N PHE A 168 -4.76 -2.88 7.02
CA PHE A 168 -6.08 -2.72 7.60
C PHE A 168 -6.84 -1.61 6.88
N PHE A 169 -8.13 -1.80 6.63
CA PHE A 169 -8.97 -0.79 5.98
C PHE A 169 -10.45 -1.00 6.32
N ASP A 170 -11.27 -0.02 6.00
CA ASP A 170 -12.72 -0.10 6.04
C ASP A 170 -13.29 -0.24 4.64
N SER A 171 -14.20 -1.20 4.48
CA SER A 171 -15.06 -1.39 3.32
C SER A 171 -16.54 -1.16 3.70
N PRO A 172 -17.46 -1.20 2.72
CA PRO A 172 -18.90 -1.25 3.03
C PRO A 172 -19.31 -2.45 3.90
N GLU A 173 -18.56 -3.55 3.85
CA GLU A 173 -18.81 -4.80 4.58
C GLU A 173 -18.25 -4.79 6.02
N GLY A 174 -17.29 -3.92 6.31
CA GLY A 174 -16.74 -3.75 7.65
C GLY A 174 -15.24 -3.47 7.69
N HIS A 175 -14.60 -3.90 8.77
CA HIS A 175 -13.15 -3.78 8.94
C HIS A 175 -12.48 -4.96 8.26
N MET A 176 -11.59 -4.67 7.32
CA MET A 176 -10.97 -5.66 6.46
C MET A 176 -9.45 -5.72 6.68
N VAL A 177 -8.86 -6.84 6.30
CA VAL A 177 -7.42 -7.08 6.36
C VAL A 177 -6.87 -7.56 5.03
N CYS A 178 -5.69 -7.07 4.73
CA CYS A 178 -4.80 -7.60 3.71
C CYS A 178 -3.40 -7.76 4.31
N SER A 179 -2.46 -8.09 3.44
CA SER A 179 -1.03 -8.09 3.70
C SER A 179 -0.36 -7.07 2.78
N GLY A 180 0.87 -6.70 3.12
CA GLY A 180 1.67 -5.79 2.31
C GLY A 180 3.16 -6.00 2.53
N THR A 181 3.96 -5.38 1.68
CA THR A 181 5.41 -5.51 1.69
C THR A 181 6.07 -4.15 1.55
N VAL A 182 7.00 -3.81 2.45
CA VAL A 182 7.84 -2.62 2.34
C VAL A 182 8.76 -2.78 1.14
N VAL A 183 8.67 -1.85 0.20
CA VAL A 183 9.46 -1.85 -1.04
C VAL A 183 10.36 -0.63 -1.11
N GLU A 184 11.49 -0.74 -1.79
CA GLU A 184 12.41 0.37 -1.97
C GLU A 184 11.69 1.58 -2.60
N ASP A 185 12.24 2.78 -2.40
CA ASP A 185 11.74 4.01 -3.00
C ASP A 185 12.88 4.65 -3.82
N PRO A 186 12.77 4.73 -5.16
CA PRO A 186 13.83 5.29 -5.99
C PRO A 186 14.01 6.79 -5.74
N ALA A 187 12.99 7.48 -5.24
CA ALA A 187 13.08 8.88 -4.86
C ALA A 187 13.74 9.08 -3.48
N HIS A 188 13.68 8.08 -2.59
CA HIS A 188 14.27 8.13 -1.25
C HIS A 188 15.07 6.86 -0.92
N PRO A 189 16.22 6.62 -1.58
CA PRO A 189 17.00 5.41 -1.36
C PRO A 189 17.39 5.20 0.12
N GLY A 190 17.08 4.02 0.67
CA GLY A 190 17.33 3.68 2.07
C GLY A 190 16.36 4.31 3.06
N LYS A 191 15.37 5.08 2.58
CA LYS A 191 14.41 5.84 3.38
C LYS A 191 12.98 5.72 2.86
N SER A 192 12.64 4.56 2.30
CA SER A 192 11.31 4.32 1.74
C SER A 192 10.19 4.42 2.78
N ASN A 193 9.06 4.98 2.33
CA ASN A 193 7.75 4.91 2.98
C ASN A 193 6.72 4.21 2.08
N LEU A 194 7.19 3.41 1.12
CA LEU A 194 6.35 2.71 0.15
C LEU A 194 6.03 1.29 0.63
N VAL A 195 4.77 0.91 0.47
CA VAL A 195 4.27 -0.44 0.71
C VAL A 195 3.57 -0.94 -0.55
N TRP A 196 3.97 -2.10 -1.04
CA TRP A 196 3.29 -2.84 -2.08
C TRP A 196 2.14 -3.67 -1.49
N THR A 197 1.00 -3.68 -2.16
CA THR A 197 -0.16 -4.52 -1.82
C THR A 197 -0.99 -4.83 -3.08
N ALA A 198 -2.17 -5.42 -2.94
CA ALA A 198 -3.08 -5.68 -4.07
C ALA A 198 -3.97 -4.46 -4.35
N GLY A 199 -4.43 -4.32 -5.60
CA GLY A 199 -5.39 -3.28 -5.99
C GLY A 199 -6.70 -3.39 -5.21
N HIS A 200 -7.18 -4.62 -5.01
CA HIS A 200 -8.38 -4.87 -4.23
C HIS A 200 -8.24 -4.63 -2.73
N CYS A 201 -7.02 -4.42 -2.22
CA CYS A 201 -6.82 -4.03 -0.82
C CYS A 201 -6.98 -2.52 -0.63
N VAL A 202 -7.06 -1.75 -1.72
CA VAL A 202 -7.15 -0.28 -1.69
C VAL A 202 -8.36 0.27 -2.44
N HIS A 203 -8.90 -0.46 -3.42
CA HIS A 203 -10.00 -0.01 -4.27
C HIS A 203 -10.96 -1.15 -4.63
N ALA A 204 -12.26 -0.88 -4.58
CA ALA A 204 -13.34 -1.83 -4.88
C ALA A 204 -13.54 -2.14 -6.38
N GLY A 205 -12.52 -1.93 -7.21
CA GLY A 205 -12.59 -2.10 -8.68
C GLY A 205 -13.76 -1.35 -9.34
N ARG A 206 -14.42 -2.01 -10.30
CA ARG A 206 -15.48 -1.47 -11.14
C ARG A 206 -16.76 -1.13 -10.38
N SER A 207 -17.05 -1.79 -9.26
CA SER A 207 -18.29 -1.55 -8.51
C SER A 207 -18.21 -0.34 -7.58
N GLY A 208 -17.03 -0.04 -7.02
CA GLY A 208 -16.88 0.98 -5.97
C GLY A 208 -15.70 1.93 -6.18
N GLY A 209 -15.21 2.47 -5.07
CA GLY A 209 -14.14 3.46 -5.03
C GLY A 209 -13.02 3.06 -4.07
N TRP A 210 -12.25 4.05 -3.63
CA TRP A 210 -11.18 3.89 -2.64
C TRP A 210 -11.71 3.47 -1.27
N TYR A 211 -11.06 2.48 -0.66
CA TYR A 211 -11.32 2.12 0.74
C TYR A 211 -10.81 3.19 1.69
N ARG A 212 -11.32 3.17 2.92
CA ARG A 212 -11.10 4.23 3.93
C ARG A 212 -10.30 3.69 5.09
N ASN A 213 -9.72 4.61 5.86
CA ASN A 213 -8.92 4.31 7.05
C ASN A 213 -7.79 3.30 6.78
N LEU A 214 -7.19 3.36 5.60
CA LEU A 214 -6.17 2.43 5.16
C LEU A 214 -4.88 2.63 5.97
N ALA A 215 -4.38 1.56 6.59
CA ALA A 215 -3.16 1.57 7.38
C ALA A 215 -2.36 0.29 7.21
N PHE A 216 -1.04 0.39 7.36
CA PHE A 216 -0.07 -0.69 7.36
C PHE A 216 0.56 -0.84 8.75
N VAL A 217 0.68 -2.07 9.21
CA VAL A 217 1.35 -2.42 10.47
C VAL A 217 2.50 -3.37 10.18
N PRO A 218 3.75 -2.87 10.13
CA PRO A 218 4.91 -3.72 9.93
C PRO A 218 5.15 -4.63 11.13
N SER A 219 5.57 -5.88 10.86
CA SER A 219 5.78 -6.89 11.89
C SER A 219 4.58 -7.05 12.85
N TYR A 220 3.35 -7.02 12.31
CA TYR A 220 2.14 -7.24 13.10
C TYR A 220 2.24 -8.55 13.89
N ASN A 221 1.92 -8.49 15.18
CA ASN A 221 2.09 -9.58 16.15
C ASN A 221 3.50 -10.17 16.09
N ASN A 222 4.51 -9.30 16.20
CA ASN A 222 5.93 -9.62 16.02
C ASN A 222 6.40 -10.85 16.80
N ALA A 223 5.85 -11.09 17.99
CA ALA A 223 6.21 -12.24 18.83
C ALA A 223 5.39 -13.51 18.55
N ALA A 224 4.56 -13.52 17.50
CA ALA A 224 3.67 -14.62 17.14
C ALA A 224 2.79 -15.12 18.29
N LYS A 225 2.21 -14.19 19.06
CA LYS A 225 1.31 -14.51 20.17
C LYS A 225 0.02 -15.15 19.64
N SER A 226 -0.52 -16.13 20.36
CA SER A 226 -1.82 -16.73 20.05
C SER A 226 -2.97 -15.75 20.28
N VAL A 227 -4.16 -16.06 19.73
CA VAL A 227 -5.38 -15.27 19.95
C VAL A 227 -5.65 -15.00 21.44
N ASP A 228 -5.51 -16.03 22.29
CA ASP A 228 -5.72 -15.89 23.74
C ASP A 228 -4.71 -14.93 24.38
N GLN A 229 -3.44 -15.02 23.99
CA GLN A 229 -2.40 -14.11 24.47
C GLN A 229 -2.61 -12.68 23.98
N LEU A 230 -3.28 -12.50 22.84
CA LEU A 230 -3.57 -11.20 22.26
C LEU A 230 -4.77 -10.48 22.90
N GLN A 231 -5.65 -11.17 23.63
CA GLN A 231 -6.84 -10.56 24.23
C GLN A 231 -6.50 -9.34 25.11
N ASN A 232 -5.42 -9.46 25.90
CA ASN A 232 -4.96 -8.43 26.84
C ASN A 232 -3.64 -7.77 26.40
N ALA A 233 -3.19 -8.01 25.16
CA ALA A 233 -1.94 -7.46 24.66
C ALA A 233 -2.05 -5.94 24.46
N ALA A 234 -1.00 -5.21 24.86
CA ALA A 234 -0.92 -3.78 24.61
C ALA A 234 -0.75 -3.53 23.11
N ARG A 235 -1.10 -2.32 22.63
CA ARG A 235 -0.90 -1.96 21.22
C ARG A 235 0.56 -2.09 20.79
N SER A 236 1.52 -1.81 21.67
CA SER A 236 2.96 -1.99 21.43
C SER A 236 3.39 -3.46 21.30
N ASP A 237 2.65 -4.41 21.86
CA ASP A 237 2.91 -5.84 21.66
C ASP A 237 2.50 -6.31 20.26
N ILE A 238 1.42 -5.72 19.73
CA ILE A 238 0.79 -6.10 18.46
C ILE A 238 1.41 -5.34 17.29
N ALA A 239 1.69 -4.05 17.49
CA ALA A 239 2.23 -3.14 16.50
C ALA A 239 3.49 -2.46 17.08
N PRO A 240 4.60 -3.20 17.25
CA PRO A 240 5.80 -2.68 17.94
C PRO A 240 6.47 -1.51 17.20
N TYR A 241 6.24 -1.39 15.89
CA TYR A 241 6.72 -0.29 15.05
C TYR A 241 5.62 0.70 14.70
N GLY A 242 4.52 0.69 15.45
CA GLY A 242 3.39 1.59 15.27
C GLY A 242 2.48 1.24 14.09
N VAL A 243 1.49 2.11 13.88
CA VAL A 243 0.52 2.03 12.78
C VAL A 243 0.84 3.14 11.79
N TRP A 244 1.02 2.77 10.53
CA TRP A 244 1.42 3.67 9.44
C TRP A 244 0.23 3.88 8.50
N TRP A 245 -0.32 5.09 8.50
CA TRP A 245 -1.50 5.44 7.71
C TRP A 245 -1.14 5.77 6.27
N ALA A 246 -1.91 5.28 5.31
CA ALA A 246 -1.69 5.65 3.92
C ALA A 246 -2.06 7.12 3.69
N ASP A 247 -1.13 7.94 3.21
CA ASP A 247 -1.37 9.32 2.78
C ASP A 247 -1.33 9.48 1.25
N ALA A 248 -0.97 8.41 0.54
CA ALA A 248 -1.31 8.20 -0.86
C ALA A 248 -1.53 6.71 -1.15
N ALA A 249 -2.39 6.41 -2.12
CA ALA A 249 -2.56 5.08 -2.69
C ALA A 249 -2.73 5.20 -4.20
N GLN A 250 -2.21 4.24 -4.94
CA GLN A 250 -2.44 4.11 -6.38
C GLN A 250 -2.53 2.63 -6.76
N THR A 251 -3.47 2.32 -7.64
CA THR A 251 -3.61 1.00 -8.28
C THR A 251 -3.68 1.20 -9.80
N SER A 252 -3.73 0.10 -10.56
CA SER A 252 -3.83 0.16 -12.02
C SER A 252 -5.21 0.63 -12.48
N GLN A 253 -5.26 1.31 -13.62
CA GLN A 253 -6.54 1.69 -14.23
C GLN A 253 -7.34 0.44 -14.64
N GLN A 254 -6.64 -0.61 -15.08
CA GLN A 254 -7.24 -1.89 -15.44
C GLN A 254 -7.98 -2.53 -14.25
N TRP A 255 -7.42 -2.44 -13.03
CA TRP A 255 -8.11 -2.87 -11.82
C TRP A 255 -9.36 -2.02 -11.54
N ILE A 256 -9.25 -0.69 -11.64
CA ILE A 256 -10.40 0.22 -11.44
C ILE A 256 -11.52 -0.08 -12.45
N ASP A 257 -11.18 -0.33 -13.71
CA ASP A 257 -12.15 -0.51 -14.79
C ASP A 257 -12.80 -1.91 -14.79
N GLN A 258 -12.04 -2.95 -14.41
CA GLN A 258 -12.42 -4.35 -14.64
C GLN A 258 -12.52 -5.17 -13.36
N GLY A 259 -11.80 -4.78 -12.30
CA GLY A 259 -11.73 -5.51 -11.04
C GLY A 259 -13.11 -5.66 -10.40
N GLY A 260 -13.33 -6.79 -9.74
CA GLY A 260 -14.58 -7.09 -9.03
C GLY A 260 -14.28 -7.76 -7.69
N GLU A 261 -15.27 -7.77 -6.79
CA GLU A 261 -15.20 -8.43 -5.48
C GLU A 261 -14.94 -9.93 -5.60
N THR A 262 -15.59 -10.59 -6.56
CA THR A 262 -15.40 -12.01 -6.88
C THR A 262 -14.89 -12.22 -8.31
N GLY A 263 -14.37 -13.42 -8.57
CA GLY A 263 -13.88 -13.84 -9.89
C GLY A 263 -12.48 -13.31 -10.26
N GLY A 264 -12.01 -13.67 -11.45
CA GLY A 264 -10.64 -13.37 -11.92
C GLY A 264 -10.45 -12.05 -12.66
N ASN A 265 -11.52 -11.28 -12.88
CA ASN A 265 -11.47 -10.08 -13.71
C ASN A 265 -10.54 -9.02 -13.10
N GLY A 266 -9.66 -8.45 -13.92
CA GLY A 266 -8.66 -7.48 -13.48
C GLY A 266 -7.51 -8.05 -12.65
N ALA A 267 -7.52 -9.33 -12.26
CA ALA A 267 -6.49 -9.95 -11.43
C ALA A 267 -5.05 -9.85 -11.99
N PRO A 268 -4.82 -9.90 -13.32
CA PRO A 268 -3.49 -9.63 -13.90
C PRO A 268 -2.94 -8.23 -13.64
N TYR A 269 -3.78 -7.30 -13.19
CA TYR A 269 -3.43 -5.92 -12.87
C TYR A 269 -3.76 -5.53 -11.42
N ASP A 270 -4.03 -6.52 -10.57
CA ASP A 270 -4.43 -6.35 -9.18
C ASP A 270 -3.21 -6.16 -8.27
N PHE A 271 -2.61 -4.97 -8.41
CA PHE A 271 -1.51 -4.48 -7.60
C PHE A 271 -1.75 -3.01 -7.23
N ALA A 272 -1.17 -2.59 -6.12
CA ALA A 272 -1.18 -1.22 -5.65
C ALA A 272 0.08 -0.87 -4.91
N VAL A 273 0.39 0.42 -4.90
CA VAL A 273 1.43 1.01 -4.05
C VAL A 273 0.79 2.07 -3.18
N ILE A 274 1.10 2.02 -1.89
CA ILE A 274 0.70 3.04 -0.92
C ILE A 274 1.94 3.72 -0.35
N HIS A 275 1.90 5.04 -0.21
CA HIS A 275 2.84 5.78 0.61
C HIS A 275 2.21 5.94 1.99
N VAL A 276 3.01 5.78 3.04
CA VAL A 276 2.51 5.80 4.42
C VAL A 276 3.23 6.81 5.31
N THR A 277 2.52 7.24 6.35
CA THR A 277 3.00 8.15 7.39
C THR A 277 2.63 7.61 8.78
N PRO A 278 3.53 7.67 9.77
CA PRO A 278 3.30 7.06 11.09
C PRO A 278 2.25 7.85 11.89
N GLU A 279 1.30 7.16 12.52
CA GLU A 279 0.20 7.79 13.28
C GLU A 279 0.67 8.79 14.36
N GLN A 280 1.77 8.47 15.04
CA GLN A 280 2.28 9.24 16.19
C GLN A 280 3.58 10.00 15.87
N GLY A 281 3.99 10.03 14.60
CA GLY A 281 5.34 10.44 14.21
C GLY A 281 6.36 9.32 14.44
N SER A 282 7.45 9.33 13.67
CA SER A 282 8.53 8.33 13.73
C SER A 282 9.83 8.86 14.34
N GLY A 283 9.79 10.07 14.94
CA GLY A 283 11.02 10.77 15.33
C GLY A 283 11.93 11.12 14.14
N GLY A 284 11.36 11.23 12.94
CA GLY A 284 12.08 11.55 11.71
C GLY A 284 12.57 10.35 10.90
N LYS A 285 12.33 9.11 11.36
CA LYS A 285 12.68 7.89 10.61
C LYS A 285 11.65 7.55 9.53
N SER A 286 12.09 7.03 8.40
CA SER A 286 11.18 6.41 7.43
C SER A 286 10.67 5.05 7.91
N LEU A 287 9.71 4.47 7.17
CA LEU A 287 9.27 3.09 7.37
C LEU A 287 10.43 2.11 7.20
N GLU A 288 11.20 2.23 6.11
CA GLU A 288 12.37 1.38 5.83
C GLU A 288 13.40 1.44 6.96
N GLU A 289 13.75 2.63 7.45
CA GLU A 289 14.67 2.80 8.58
C GLU A 289 14.10 2.22 9.89
N THR A 290 12.78 2.21 10.03
CA THR A 290 12.10 1.68 11.21
C THR A 290 12.11 0.15 11.22
N VAL A 291 11.84 -0.48 10.07
CA VAL A 291 11.76 -1.94 9.97
C VAL A 291 13.11 -2.60 9.66
N GLY A 292 14.10 -1.82 9.20
CA GLY A 292 15.45 -2.29 8.91
C GLY A 292 15.65 -2.81 7.49
N GLY A 293 14.75 -2.51 6.56
CA GLY A 293 14.91 -2.85 5.15
C GLY A 293 13.66 -2.71 4.29
N ALA A 294 13.86 -2.78 2.99
CA ALA A 294 12.82 -2.79 1.98
C ALA A 294 13.23 -3.74 0.84
N LEU A 295 12.26 -4.29 0.10
CA LEU A 295 12.58 -5.14 -1.04
C LEU A 295 12.68 -4.33 -2.33
N PRO A 296 13.69 -4.56 -3.19
CA PRO A 296 13.63 -4.10 -4.57
C PRO A 296 12.47 -4.78 -5.29
N VAL A 297 11.80 -4.03 -6.17
CA VAL A 297 10.73 -4.56 -7.03
C VAL A 297 11.31 -4.89 -8.41
N ASP A 298 11.06 -6.11 -8.88
CA ASP A 298 11.44 -6.54 -10.23
C ASP A 298 10.26 -6.39 -11.19
N PHE A 299 10.37 -5.41 -12.10
CA PHE A 299 9.38 -5.15 -13.15
C PHE A 299 9.69 -5.90 -14.46
N ASP A 300 10.79 -6.65 -14.52
CA ASP A 300 11.03 -7.66 -15.55
C ASP A 300 10.80 -9.05 -14.95
N ALA A 301 9.64 -9.20 -14.28
CA ALA A 301 9.31 -10.40 -13.52
C ALA A 301 9.49 -11.65 -14.40
N PRO A 302 10.34 -12.61 -14.00
CA PRO A 302 10.83 -13.65 -14.90
C PRO A 302 9.73 -14.56 -15.42
N ALA A 303 9.90 -15.05 -16.65
CA ALA A 303 8.97 -16.03 -17.20
C ALA A 303 8.90 -17.29 -16.33
N VAL A 304 7.70 -17.83 -16.10
CA VAL A 304 7.42 -18.99 -15.23
C VAL A 304 8.44 -20.14 -15.36
N PRO A 305 8.85 -20.60 -16.56
CA PRO A 305 9.79 -21.71 -16.67
C PRO A 305 11.16 -21.45 -16.03
N LYS A 306 11.57 -20.18 -15.92
CA LYS A 306 12.85 -19.73 -15.36
C LYS A 306 12.84 -19.64 -13.83
N VAL A 307 11.65 -19.53 -13.22
CA VAL A 307 11.53 -19.43 -11.76
C VAL A 307 11.62 -20.82 -11.16
N ARG A 308 12.61 -21.04 -10.29
CA ARG A 308 12.80 -22.33 -9.62
C ARG A 308 11.86 -22.48 -8.42
N THR A 309 11.76 -21.42 -7.64
CA THR A 309 11.04 -21.34 -6.38
C THR A 309 10.52 -19.92 -6.20
N MET A 310 9.30 -19.80 -5.69
CA MET A 310 8.65 -18.55 -5.31
C MET A 310 8.18 -18.65 -3.87
N THR A 311 8.42 -17.61 -3.06
CA THR A 311 7.90 -17.54 -1.69
C THR A 311 6.81 -16.48 -1.58
N ALA A 312 5.58 -16.89 -1.31
CA ALA A 312 4.47 -15.97 -1.00
C ALA A 312 4.30 -15.86 0.51
N SER A 313 4.23 -14.62 1.05
CA SER A 313 4.04 -14.38 2.50
C SER A 313 2.81 -13.52 2.77
N GLY A 314 2.07 -13.80 3.84
CA GLY A 314 0.88 -13.04 4.21
C GLY A 314 0.22 -13.46 5.52
N TYR A 315 -0.83 -12.73 5.92
CA TYR A 315 -1.63 -12.92 7.12
C TYR A 315 -3.03 -13.47 6.77
N PRO A 316 -3.16 -14.76 6.41
CA PRO A 316 -4.46 -15.38 6.13
C PRO A 316 -5.39 -15.28 7.34
N ALA A 317 -6.64 -14.90 7.11
CA ALA A 317 -7.62 -14.48 8.12
C ALA A 317 -8.94 -15.27 8.10
N ALA A 318 -9.19 -16.05 7.05
CA ALA A 318 -10.30 -17.00 7.03
C ALA A 318 -9.88 -18.40 7.53
N PRO A 319 -10.79 -19.20 8.11
CA PRO A 319 -10.50 -20.54 8.62
C PRO A 319 -9.75 -21.42 7.63
N PRO A 320 -8.75 -22.21 8.07
CA PRO A 320 -8.39 -22.48 9.47
C PRO A 320 -7.45 -21.43 10.11
N TYR A 321 -7.27 -20.28 9.47
CA TYR A 321 -6.44 -19.19 9.98
C TYR A 321 -7.30 -18.13 10.68
N ASP A 322 -6.65 -17.30 11.50
CA ASP A 322 -7.29 -16.29 12.35
C ASP A 322 -6.80 -14.85 12.07
N GLY A 323 -5.92 -14.68 11.09
CA GLY A 323 -5.39 -13.38 10.69
C GLY A 323 -4.29 -12.84 11.57
N GLN A 324 -3.93 -13.54 12.66
CA GLN A 324 -3.03 -13.00 13.68
C GLN A 324 -1.55 -13.32 13.45
N LEU A 325 -1.26 -14.33 12.64
CA LEU A 325 0.09 -14.83 12.42
C LEU A 325 0.50 -14.68 10.96
N LEU A 326 1.80 -14.46 10.75
CA LEU A 326 2.42 -14.42 9.43
C LEU A 326 2.73 -15.85 8.96
N TYR A 327 2.29 -16.18 7.76
CA TYR A 327 2.55 -17.45 7.09
C TYR A 327 3.29 -17.23 5.77
N ARG A 328 3.90 -18.30 5.27
CA ARG A 328 4.47 -18.37 3.93
C ARG A 328 4.20 -19.69 3.23
N CYS A 329 4.10 -19.65 1.92
CA CYS A 329 4.14 -20.81 1.03
C CYS A 329 5.37 -20.70 0.13
N GLU A 330 5.98 -21.85 -0.16
CA GLU A 330 7.12 -21.95 -1.07
C GLU A 330 6.79 -23.03 -2.09
N ASP A 331 6.78 -22.67 -3.38
CA ASP A 331 6.46 -23.60 -4.47
C ASP A 331 7.13 -23.16 -5.78
N ARG A 332 7.17 -24.04 -6.77
CA ARG A 332 7.52 -23.69 -8.15
C ARG A 332 6.28 -23.14 -8.85
N PRO A 333 6.30 -21.92 -9.41
CA PRO A 333 5.10 -21.36 -10.03
C PRO A 333 4.76 -22.07 -11.35
N GLY A 334 3.45 -22.16 -11.61
CA GLY A 334 2.85 -22.38 -12.92
C GLY A 334 2.23 -21.08 -13.48
N ARG A 335 1.65 -21.18 -14.67
CA ARG A 335 0.94 -20.08 -15.34
C ARG A 335 -0.57 -20.16 -15.08
N LEU A 336 -1.19 -18.99 -14.91
CA LEU A 336 -2.64 -18.81 -14.96
C LEU A 336 -2.97 -17.63 -15.89
N SER A 337 -3.80 -17.86 -16.91
CA SER A 337 -4.15 -16.84 -17.91
C SER A 337 -5.65 -16.58 -17.90
N ILE A 338 -6.11 -15.55 -17.18
CA ILE A 338 -7.54 -15.24 -17.09
C ILE A 338 -8.11 -14.79 -18.45
N ASP A 339 -7.37 -13.95 -19.16
CA ASP A 339 -7.75 -13.44 -20.49
C ASP A 339 -6.54 -13.46 -21.44
N ARG A 340 -6.80 -13.74 -22.73
CA ARG A 340 -5.76 -13.90 -23.77
C ARG A 340 -4.98 -12.60 -24.03
N SER A 341 -5.61 -11.45 -23.82
CA SER A 341 -5.02 -10.13 -24.03
C SER A 341 -4.37 -9.56 -22.76
N ALA A 342 -4.60 -10.19 -21.61
CA ALA A 342 -4.00 -9.79 -20.34
C ALA A 342 -2.68 -10.54 -20.07
N PRO A 343 -1.78 -9.96 -19.24
CA PRO A 343 -0.60 -10.66 -18.79
C PRO A 343 -0.93 -11.97 -18.06
N THR A 344 -0.18 -13.02 -18.35
CA THR A 344 -0.25 -14.27 -17.59
C THR A 344 0.22 -14.04 -16.15
N MET A 345 -0.51 -14.59 -15.18
CA MET A 345 -0.20 -14.56 -13.75
C MET A 345 0.69 -15.73 -13.33
N TYR A 346 1.37 -15.59 -12.20
CA TYR A 346 1.93 -16.75 -11.49
C TYR A 346 0.82 -17.46 -10.72
N ARG A 347 0.90 -18.80 -10.62
CA ARG A 347 0.07 -19.61 -9.73
C ARG A 347 0.93 -20.61 -8.97
N ILE A 348 0.76 -20.67 -7.65
CA ILE A 348 1.46 -21.61 -6.76
C ILE A 348 0.45 -22.41 -5.93
N GLY A 349 0.80 -23.63 -5.54
CA GLY A 349 0.11 -24.31 -4.45
C GLY A 349 0.31 -23.52 -3.17
N CYS A 350 -0.77 -23.25 -2.44
CA CYS A 350 -0.72 -22.55 -1.16
C CYS A 350 -2.04 -22.64 -0.43
N SER A 351 -2.01 -23.00 0.85
CA SER A 351 -3.20 -23.11 1.68
C SER A 351 -3.58 -21.82 2.40
N MET A 352 -2.85 -20.71 2.22
CA MET A 352 -3.24 -19.42 2.81
C MET A 352 -4.59 -18.97 2.23
N THR A 353 -5.44 -18.40 3.09
CA THR A 353 -6.80 -17.93 2.76
C THR A 353 -6.84 -16.41 2.57
N GLY A 354 -8.05 -15.85 2.40
CA GLY A 354 -8.29 -14.41 2.37
C GLY A 354 -7.59 -13.68 3.52
N GLY A 355 -7.12 -12.45 3.28
CA GLY A 355 -6.23 -11.72 4.19
C GLY A 355 -4.74 -11.87 3.86
N ALA A 356 -4.34 -12.97 3.20
CA ALA A 356 -3.02 -13.08 2.57
C ALA A 356 -2.87 -12.19 1.32
N SER A 357 -3.99 -11.73 0.77
CA SER A 357 -4.08 -10.73 -0.32
C SER A 357 -3.13 -9.56 -0.14
N GLY A 358 -2.46 -9.15 -1.22
CA GLY A 358 -1.46 -8.09 -1.22
C GLY A 358 -0.10 -8.46 -0.63
N GLY A 359 0.01 -9.61 0.03
CA GLY A 359 1.26 -10.14 0.54
C GLY A 359 2.27 -10.41 -0.58
N GLY A 360 3.54 -10.03 -0.36
CA GLY A 360 4.57 -10.07 -1.39
C GLY A 360 5.00 -11.49 -1.77
N TRP A 361 5.27 -11.66 -3.06
CA TRP A 361 5.88 -12.87 -3.62
C TRP A 361 7.32 -12.57 -4.00
N VAL A 362 8.23 -13.33 -3.40
CA VAL A 362 9.66 -13.09 -3.46
C VAL A 362 10.35 -14.22 -4.21
N GLU A 363 11.22 -13.83 -5.14
CA GLU A 363 12.20 -14.70 -5.77
C GLU A 363 13.61 -14.24 -5.40
N THR A 364 14.54 -15.18 -5.30
CA THR A 364 15.96 -14.87 -5.22
C THR A 364 16.50 -14.69 -6.64
N GLY A 365 16.89 -13.46 -6.99
CA GLY A 365 17.46 -13.13 -8.28
C GLY A 365 18.79 -13.83 -8.56
N ALA A 366 19.28 -13.70 -9.80
CA ALA A 366 20.57 -14.27 -10.21
C ALA A 366 21.77 -13.72 -9.42
N ASP A 367 21.61 -12.55 -8.80
CA ASP A 367 22.57 -11.90 -7.89
C ASP A 367 22.51 -12.46 -6.45
N GLY A 368 21.64 -13.44 -6.20
CA GLY A 368 21.45 -14.04 -4.88
C GLY A 368 20.61 -13.19 -3.92
N LYS A 369 20.02 -12.08 -4.39
CA LYS A 369 19.24 -11.16 -3.55
C LYS A 369 17.74 -11.37 -3.72
N PRO A 370 16.94 -11.23 -2.64
CA PRO A 370 15.49 -11.31 -2.74
C PRO A 370 14.92 -10.09 -3.48
N LYS A 371 13.96 -10.31 -4.36
CA LYS A 371 13.20 -9.26 -5.04
C LYS A 371 11.71 -9.57 -4.99
N LEU A 372 10.89 -8.52 -4.87
CA LEU A 372 9.46 -8.63 -5.05
C LEU A 372 9.14 -8.77 -6.54
N VAL A 373 8.46 -9.85 -6.93
CA VAL A 373 8.14 -10.14 -8.34
C VAL A 373 6.64 -10.28 -8.60
N SER A 374 5.82 -10.28 -7.55
CA SER A 374 4.35 -10.39 -7.58
C SER A 374 3.76 -10.10 -6.18
N ASN A 375 2.44 -10.02 -6.07
CA ASN A 375 1.70 -10.07 -4.80
C ASN A 375 0.58 -11.11 -4.87
N THR A 376 0.04 -11.54 -3.73
CA THR A 376 -1.17 -12.36 -3.70
C THR A 376 -2.35 -11.53 -4.21
N SER A 377 -3.08 -12.01 -5.21
CA SER A 377 -4.25 -11.33 -5.78
C SER A 377 -5.52 -12.15 -5.56
N ILE A 378 -5.54 -13.38 -6.08
CA ILE A 378 -6.71 -14.27 -6.02
C ILE A 378 -6.32 -15.65 -5.51
N GLY A 379 -7.31 -16.35 -4.98
CA GLY A 379 -7.24 -17.75 -4.60
C GLY A 379 -8.61 -18.40 -4.72
N PRO A 380 -8.67 -19.74 -4.78
CA PRO A 380 -9.92 -20.46 -4.82
C PRO A 380 -10.71 -20.22 -3.53
N VAL A 381 -12.04 -20.30 -3.61
CA VAL A 381 -12.93 -20.27 -2.43
C VAL A 381 -12.50 -21.33 -1.39
N THR A 382 -12.05 -22.50 -1.86
CA THR A 382 -11.46 -23.54 -1.00
C THR A 382 -9.94 -23.48 -1.07
N ALA A 383 -9.28 -23.16 0.05
CA ALA A 383 -7.82 -23.00 0.11
C ALA A 383 -7.05 -24.14 -0.61
N GLY A 384 -6.10 -23.80 -1.47
CA GLY A 384 -5.35 -24.80 -2.24
C GLY A 384 -4.29 -24.23 -3.17
N TRP A 385 -4.55 -23.08 -3.77
CA TRP A 385 -3.57 -22.35 -4.58
C TRP A 385 -3.72 -20.84 -4.39
N LEU A 386 -2.71 -20.07 -4.72
CA LEU A 386 -2.80 -18.62 -4.86
C LEU A 386 -2.26 -18.21 -6.21
N ALA A 387 -2.78 -17.12 -6.75
CA ALA A 387 -2.24 -16.49 -7.96
C ALA A 387 -1.95 -15.00 -7.74
N GLY A 388 -0.95 -14.53 -8.47
CA GLY A 388 -0.45 -13.17 -8.37
C GLY A 388 -0.04 -12.60 -9.73
N PRO A 389 -0.26 -11.29 -9.97
CA PRO A 389 0.11 -10.64 -11.22
C PRO A 389 1.63 -10.64 -11.39
N ARG A 390 2.09 -10.89 -12.62
CA ARG A 390 3.48 -10.63 -13.00
C ARG A 390 3.69 -9.13 -13.09
N LEU A 391 4.68 -8.62 -12.36
CA LEU A 391 4.96 -7.18 -12.35
C LEU A 391 5.69 -6.78 -13.63
N GLY A 392 5.08 -5.84 -14.36
CA GLY A 392 5.56 -5.32 -15.65
C GLY A 392 5.44 -3.80 -15.76
N ASP A 393 5.43 -3.26 -16.97
CA ASP A 393 5.42 -1.80 -17.20
C ASP A 393 4.27 -1.05 -16.52
N VAL A 394 3.07 -1.63 -16.48
CA VAL A 394 1.92 -1.02 -15.78
C VAL A 394 2.17 -0.93 -14.27
N ALA A 395 2.72 -1.99 -13.68
CA ALA A 395 3.08 -2.05 -12.27
C ALA A 395 4.20 -1.06 -11.95
N LYS A 396 5.18 -0.93 -12.84
CA LYS A 396 6.25 0.06 -12.76
C LYS A 396 5.72 1.48 -12.78
N GLY A 397 4.78 1.78 -13.68
CA GLY A 397 4.13 3.09 -13.76
C GLY A 397 3.39 3.47 -12.48
N VAL A 398 2.63 2.55 -11.89
CA VAL A 398 1.96 2.77 -10.59
C VAL A 398 2.97 3.08 -9.49
N TYR A 399 4.02 2.27 -9.39
CA TYR A 399 5.08 2.45 -8.40
C TYR A 399 5.83 3.78 -8.54
N GLN A 400 6.26 4.12 -9.75
CA GLN A 400 6.98 5.36 -10.04
C GLN A 400 6.10 6.58 -9.77
N SER A 401 4.83 6.53 -10.14
CA SER A 401 3.88 7.62 -9.88
C SER A 401 3.74 7.95 -8.40
N VAL A 402 3.66 6.93 -7.53
CA VAL A 402 3.62 7.14 -6.08
C VAL A 402 4.96 7.66 -5.56
N SER A 403 6.09 7.08 -5.98
CA SER A 403 7.43 7.53 -5.58
C SER A 403 7.70 9.00 -5.96
N GLU A 404 7.47 9.36 -7.23
CA GLU A 404 7.72 10.70 -7.78
C GLU A 404 6.88 11.78 -7.12
N LYS A 405 5.63 11.44 -6.71
CA LYS A 405 4.75 12.35 -5.98
C LYS A 405 5.37 12.87 -4.67
N PHE A 406 6.32 12.14 -4.09
CA PHE A 406 6.99 12.50 -2.85
C PHE A 406 8.46 12.90 -3.03
N ALA A 407 9.04 12.83 -4.22
CA ALA A 407 10.49 12.98 -4.47
C ALA A 407 11.15 14.33 -4.09
N GLY A 408 10.36 15.31 -3.61
CA GLY A 408 10.85 16.59 -3.14
C GLY A 408 10.55 16.86 -1.66
N ARG A 409 10.27 15.82 -0.86
CA ARG A 409 9.85 15.93 0.54
C ARG A 409 10.88 15.39 1.52
#